data_AF-A0A2D7WRN5-F1
#
_entry.id   AF-A0A2D7WRN5-F1
#
_cell.length_a   1.000
_cell.length_b   1.000
_cell.length_c   1.000
_cell.angle_alpha   90.00
_cell.angle_beta   90.00
_cell.angle_gamma   90.00
#
_symmetry.space_group_name_H-M   'P 1'
#
loop_
_entity.id
_entity.type
_entity.pdbx_description
1 polymer ?
#
loop_
_entity_poly.entity_id
_entity_poly.type
_entity_poly.pdbx_seq_one_letter_code
_entity_poly.pdbx_strand_id
1 'polypeptide(L)' 'MTKKRDIPLEEFKFHYHLGNSVGSSDKYFMAHDLKEASEMFEYACSKRHLHPHLTKVEKWNRWKRDWESIDPFPNCPSHN' A
#
# COMPACT_ATOMS: atom_id res chain seq x y z
N MET A 1 -7.39 -4.45 -33.54
CA MET A 1 -7.51 -4.82 -32.11
C MET A 1 -6.18 -4.58 -31.43
N THR A 2 -5.99 -3.40 -30.85
CA THR A 2 -4.80 -3.09 -30.04
C THR A 2 -4.87 -3.90 -28.76
N LYS A 3 -3.98 -4.89 -28.60
CA LYS A 3 -3.80 -5.61 -27.34
C LYS A 3 -3.42 -4.57 -26.28
N LYS A 4 -4.37 -4.15 -25.44
CA LYS A 4 -4.05 -3.46 -24.19
C LYS A 4 -3.12 -4.41 -23.45
N ARG A 5 -1.85 -4.03 -23.32
CA ARG A 5 -0.87 -4.83 -22.59
C ARG A 5 -1.43 -4.92 -21.18
N ASP A 6 -1.71 -6.13 -20.73
CA ASP A 6 -2.12 -6.41 -19.37
C ASP A 6 -0.98 -5.91 -18.47
N ILE A 7 -1.15 -4.75 -17.84
CA ILE A 7 -0.17 -4.22 -16.93
C ILE A 7 -0.14 -5.20 -15.75
N PRO A 8 1.00 -5.80 -15.42
CA PRO A 8 1.04 -6.85 -14.41
C PRO A 8 0.65 -6.28 -13.05
N LEU A 9 -0.23 -6.99 -12.34
CA LEU A 9 -0.57 -6.68 -10.96
C LEU A 9 0.64 -6.92 -10.05
N GLU A 10 0.83 -5.97 -9.14
CA GLU A 10 1.82 -5.98 -8.08
C GLU A 10 1.12 -6.16 -6.73
N GLU A 11 1.81 -6.73 -5.75
CA GLU A 11 1.27 -6.96 -4.42
C GLU A 11 1.78 -5.89 -3.47
N PHE A 12 0.84 -5.23 -2.79
CA PHE A 12 1.10 -4.18 -1.83
C PHE A 12 0.56 -4.58 -0.45
N LYS A 13 1.29 -4.19 0.59
CA LYS A 13 0.95 -4.43 1.99
C LYS A 13 0.89 -3.10 2.73
N PHE A 14 -0.26 -2.80 3.30
CA PHE A 14 -0.54 -1.60 4.07
C PHE A 14 -0.58 -1.96 5.56
N HIS A 15 0.36 -1.42 6.31
CA HIS A 15 0.40 -1.50 7.77
C HIS A 15 -0.28 -0.27 8.36
N TYR A 16 -1.28 -0.48 9.21
CA TYR A 16 -2.04 0.60 9.82
C TYR A 16 -2.42 0.31 11.27
N HIS A 17 -2.63 1.37 12.05
CA HIS A 17 -3.21 1.31 13.38
C HIS A 17 -4.65 1.80 13.36
N LEU A 18 -5.49 1.26 14.23
CA LEU A 18 -6.86 1.73 14.39
C LEU A 18 -6.96 2.50 15.70
N GLY A 19 -6.72 3.81 15.69
CA GLY A 19 -6.89 4.72 16.83
C GLY A 19 -6.62 4.09 18.20
N ASN A 20 -7.69 3.79 18.94
CA ASN A 20 -7.66 3.25 20.31
C ASN A 20 -7.24 1.77 20.43
N SER A 21 -6.90 1.11 19.32
CA SER A 21 -6.44 -0.27 19.30
C SER A 21 -4.94 -0.35 19.58
N VAL A 22 -4.58 -1.23 20.52
CA VAL A 22 -3.19 -1.52 20.88
C VAL A 22 -2.43 -2.22 19.75
N GLY A 23 -3.13 -2.80 18.76
CA GLY A 23 -2.53 -3.57 17.67
C GLY A 23 -2.43 -2.83 16.33
N SER A 24 -1.29 -2.99 15.66
CA SER A 24 -1.17 -2.77 14.21
C SER A 24 -1.90 -3.87 13.43
N SER A 25 -2.37 -3.55 12.23
CA SER A 25 -3.00 -4.49 11.31
C SER A 25 -2.45 -4.31 9.91
N ASP A 26 -2.48 -5.42 9.15
CA ASP A 26 -1.94 -5.47 7.81
C ASP A 26 -3.08 -5.77 6.82
N LYS A 27 -3.09 -5.07 5.69
CA LYS A 27 -3.94 -5.40 4.54
C LYS A 27 -3.14 -5.54 3.27
N TYR A 28 -3.52 -6.51 2.46
CA TYR A 28 -2.84 -6.85 1.22
C TYR A 28 -3.75 -6.52 0.04
N PHE A 29 -3.20 -5.90 -0.99
CA PHE A 29 -3.91 -5.53 -2.22
C PHE A 29 -3.09 -5.92 -3.44
N MET A 30 -3.78 -6.39 -4.48
CA MET A 30 -3.19 -6.52 -5.82
C MET A 30 -3.63 -5.32 -6.64
N ALA A 31 -2.67 -4.53 -7.12
CA ALA A 31 -2.95 -3.31 -7.89
C ALA A 31 -1.87 -3.11 -8.95
N HIS A 32 -2.17 -2.28 -9.94
CA HIS A 32 -1.24 -1.95 -11.02
C HIS A 32 -0.16 -0.95 -10.57
N ASP A 33 -0.48 -0.13 -9.56
CA ASP A 33 0.43 0.84 -8.96
C ASP A 33 0.03 1.17 -7.51
N LEU A 34 0.89 1.91 -6.82
CA LEU A 34 0.68 2.32 -5.42
C LEU A 34 -0.56 3.21 -5.24
N LYS A 35 -0.88 4.05 -6.24
CA LYS A 35 -2.03 4.97 -6.16
C LYS A 35 -3.32 4.18 -6.16
N GLU A 36 -3.47 3.23 -7.09
CA GLU A 36 -4.60 2.32 -7.11
C GLU A 36 -4.70 1.49 -5.82
N ALA A 37 -3.57 0.95 -5.33
CA ALA A 37 -3.56 0.20 -4.06
C ALA A 37 -4.02 1.06 -2.87
N SER A 38 -3.62 2.34 -2.85
CA SER A 38 -4.01 3.31 -1.82
C SER A 38 -5.50 3.63 -1.90
N GLU A 39 -6.04 3.83 -3.11
CA GLU A 39 -7.48 4.04 -3.33
C GLU A 39 -8.30 2.82 -2.85
N MET A 40 -7.82 1.60 -3.12
CA MET A 40 -8.44 0.37 -2.61
C MET A 40 -8.40 0.28 -1.08
N PHE A 41 -7.29 0.68 -0.46
CA PHE A 41 -7.15 0.71 0.99
C PHE A 41 -8.10 1.72 1.64
N GLU A 42 -8.16 2.95 1.12
CA GLU A 42 -9.07 4.00 1.57
C GLU A 42 -10.53 3.56 1.45
N TYR A 43 -10.89 2.98 0.30
CA TYR A 43 -12.24 2.43 0.07
C TYR A 43 -12.59 1.33 1.08
N ALA A 44 -11.66 0.38 1.32
CA ALA A 44 -11.87 -0.71 2.26
C ALA A 44 -12.05 -0.22 3.70
N CYS A 45 -11.35 0.84 4.08
CA CYS A 45 -11.44 1.45 5.40
C CYS A 45 -12.73 2.26 5.57
N SER A 46 -13.09 3.07 4.56
CA SER A 46 -14.34 3.83 4.52
C SER A 46 -15.57 2.92 4.64
N LYS A 47 -15.61 1.81 3.89
CA LYS A 47 -16.71 0.83 3.94
C LYS A 47 -16.95 0.25 5.34
N ARG A 48 -15.92 0.22 6.18
CA ARG A 48 -15.98 -0.33 7.55
C ARG A 48 -16.03 0.77 8.61
N HIS A 49 -16.15 2.04 8.24
CA HIS A 49 -16.06 3.19 9.13
C HIS A 49 -14.80 3.15 10.01
N LEU A 50 -13.70 2.65 9.42
CA LEU A 50 -12.40 2.59 10.09
C LEU A 50 -11.67 3.89 9.84
N HIS A 51 -11.04 4.41 10.89
CA HIS A 51 -10.09 5.52 10.82
C HIS A 51 -8.67 4.97 10.96
N PRO A 52 -8.09 4.38 9.90
CA PRO A 52 -6.75 3.84 9.96
C PRO A 52 -5.72 4.98 10.01
N HIS A 53 -4.72 4.83 10.86
CA HIS A 53 -3.47 5.57 10.75
C HIS A 53 -2.47 4.68 10.00
N LEU A 54 -2.25 4.98 8.72
CA LEU A 54 -1.29 4.24 7.90
C LEU A 54 0.13 4.55 8.37
N THR A 55 0.88 3.52 8.75
CA THR A 55 2.25 3.66 9.26
C THR A 55 3.30 3.28 8.23
N LYS A 56 3.00 2.30 7.38
CA LYS A 56 3.96 1.79 6.40
C LYS A 56 3.26 1.16 5.21
N VAL A 57 3.83 1.34 4.03
CA VAL A 57 3.44 0.58 2.84
C VAL A 57 4.65 -0.19 2.34
N GLU A 58 4.43 -1.45 2.00
CA GLU A 58 5.44 -2.34 1.43
C GLU A 58 4.95 -2.91 0.11
N LYS A 59 5.88 -3.22 -0.77
CA LYS A 59 5.63 -3.87 -2.05
C LYS A 59 6.35 -5.20 -2.09
N TRP A 60 5.68 -6.23 -2.59
CA TRP A 60 6.28 -7.55 -2.72
C TRP A 60 7.34 -7.55 -3.82
N ASN A 61 8.57 -7.86 -3.45
CA ASN A 61 9.64 -8.12 -4.40
C ASN A 61 9.70 -9.62 -4.69
N ARG A 62 9.14 -10.02 -5.84
CA ARG A 62 9.13 -11.43 -6.30
C ARG A 62 10.52 -12.05 -6.46
N TRP A 63 11.53 -11.23 -6.75
CA TRP A 63 12.91 -11.69 -6.96
C TRP A 63 13.63 -11.95 -5.65
N LYS A 64 13.45 -11.08 -4.66
CA LYS A 64 14.02 -11.25 -3.31
C LYS A 64 13.18 -12.15 -2.41
N ARG A 65 11.92 -12.42 -2.79
CA ARG A 65 10.91 -13.10 -1.97
C ARG A 65 10.74 -12.40 -0.62
N ASP A 66 10.73 -11.07 -0.66
CA ASP A 66 10.63 -10.24 0.53
C ASP A 66 9.79 -8.98 0.28
N TRP A 67 9.32 -8.34 1.34
CA TRP A 67 8.58 -7.10 1.31
C TRP A 67 9.54 -5.91 1.39
N GLU A 68 9.48 -5.02 0.39
CA GLU A 68 10.29 -3.81 0.37
C GLU A 68 9.44 -2.60 0.75
N SER A 69 9.92 -1.83 1.71
CA SER A 69 9.25 -0.59 2.13
C SER A 69 9.30 0.42 1.00
N ILE A 70 8.15 0.97 0.64
CA ILE A 70 8.05 2.00 -0.39
C ILE A 70 7.66 3.30 0.30
N ASP A 71 8.55 4.29 0.22
CA ASP A 71 8.24 5.63 0.67
C ASP A 71 7.17 6.23 -0.25
N PRO A 72 6.00 6.63 0.27
CA PRO A 72 4.98 7.30 -0.54
C PRO A 72 5.44 8.69 -1.01
N PHE A 73 6.53 9.22 -0.44
CA PHE A 73 7.15 10.48 -0.83
C PHE A 73 8.60 10.24 -1.26
N PRO A 74 8.91 10.21 -2.56
CA PRO A 74 10.28 10.19 -3.02
C PRO A 74 10.93 11.54 -2.69
N ASN A 75 11.62 11.60 -1.54
CA ASN A 75 12.57 12.64 -1.14
C ASN A 75 12.03 14.08 -1.06
N CYS A 76 11.64 14.52 0.14
CA CYS A 76 12.09 15.85 0.57
C CYS A 76 13.55 15.68 1.00
N PRO A 77 14.55 16.27 0.30
CA PRO A 77 15.91 16.26 0.80
C PRO A 77 15.93 17.07 2.10
N SER A 78 16.02 16.39 3.24
CA SER A 78 16.42 17.06 4.48
C SER A 78 17.89 17.40 4.33
N HIS A 79 18.16 18.59 3.81
CA HIS A 79 19.49 19.18 3.82
C HIS A 79 19.68 19.81 5.21
N ASN A 80 20.54 19.16 6.00
CA ASN A 80 21.22 19.57 7.25
C ASN A 80 20.59 20.68 8.11
#